data_AF-A0A3D0K0B6-F1
#
_entry.id   AF-A0A3D0K0B6-F1
#
_cell.length_a   1.000
_cell.length_b   1.000
_cell.length_c   1.000
_cell.angle_alpha   90.00
_cell.angle_beta   90.00
_cell.angle_gamma   90.00
#
_symmetry.space_group_name_H-M   'P 1'
#
loop_
_entity.id
_entity.type
_entity.pdbx_description
1 polymer ?
#
loop_
_entity_poly.entity_id
_entity_poly.type
_entity_poly.pdbx_seq_one_letter_code
_entity_poly.pdbx_strand_id
1 'polypeptide(L)'
;MIRRPLMLLALLLTGCAQTYVHTRHTDGVRSEPANRSWSMSEEGNWSSLQPWTFMGVEGTLVETPNWEIYTTIDNERFVNFLPDFYEAALEHYRTAFGELPAPPRPMETYLFGDRRQWKNKTRMMLPELASSFEGLGRGGFTADGVAVLYDIDNSMWDRDTLALSSHEGWHQYAQTTFQQQLPPWLDEGIATLMEGFRVRRGRITFSMDSNRERSYRLRIARRSNAMIPLRELLDGDPHVFLEQGKS
;
A
#
# COMPACT_ATOMS: atom_id res chain seq x y z
N MET A 1 -1.69 43.05 14.33
CA MET A 1 -0.92 42.14 13.45
C MET A 1 -0.98 40.74 14.04
N ILE A 2 -1.91 39.91 13.58
CA ILE A 2 -2.12 38.56 14.11
C ILE A 2 -1.41 37.58 13.17
N ARG A 3 -0.33 36.96 13.66
CA ARG A 3 0.35 35.83 13.01
C ARG A 3 -0.58 34.62 13.06
N ARG A 4 -1.00 34.10 11.91
CA ARG A 4 -1.69 32.80 11.80
C ARG A 4 -0.66 31.74 11.37
N PRO A 5 -0.62 30.55 12.01
CA PRO A 5 0.28 29.49 11.61
C PRO A 5 -0.30 28.79 10.37
N LEU A 6 0.43 28.80 9.25
CA LEU A 6 0.17 27.92 8.11
C LEU A 6 0.83 26.56 8.41
N MET A 7 0.04 25.51 8.55
CA MET A 7 0.51 24.12 8.51
C MET A 7 0.20 23.54 7.13
N LEU A 8 1.19 22.84 6.58
CA LEU A 8 1.31 22.43 5.17
C LEU A 8 1.36 20.91 5.07
N LEU A 9 0.46 20.33 4.28
CA LEU A 9 0.50 18.94 3.81
C LEU A 9 0.37 18.99 2.27
N ALA A 10 1.22 18.27 1.54
CA ALA A 10 1.36 18.40 0.08
C ALA A 10 1.16 17.05 -0.64
N LEU A 11 0.42 17.08 -1.76
CA LEU A 11 0.08 15.92 -2.58
C LEU A 11 1.29 15.38 -3.39
N LEU A 12 1.55 14.09 -3.68
CA LEU A 12 0.85 12.81 -3.75
C LEU A 12 0.36 12.34 -5.13
N LEU A 13 0.67 11.08 -5.44
CA LEU A 13 -0.02 10.20 -6.39
C LEU A 13 0.12 10.48 -7.89
N THR A 14 1.26 10.10 -8.45
CA THR A 14 1.23 9.46 -9.77
C THR A 14 1.08 7.96 -9.52
N GLY A 15 -0.15 7.42 -9.54
CA GLY A 15 -0.33 5.98 -9.70
C GLY A 15 -1.49 5.27 -9.02
N CYS A 16 -2.05 5.77 -7.93
CA CYS A 16 -3.06 5.01 -7.20
C CYS A 16 -4.47 5.45 -7.62
N ALA A 17 -5.34 4.48 -7.86
CA ALA A 17 -6.77 4.73 -7.82
C ALA A 17 -7.36 3.91 -6.69
N GLN A 18 -7.77 4.60 -5.63
CA GLN A 18 -8.64 4.02 -4.64
C GLN A 18 -10.05 3.98 -5.24
N THR A 19 -10.68 2.81 -5.23
CA THR A 19 -12.08 2.71 -5.62
C THR A 19 -12.98 2.76 -4.41
N TYR A 20 -13.75 3.84 -4.32
CA TYR A 20 -14.92 3.92 -3.45
C TYR A 20 -16.05 3.10 -4.09
N VAL A 21 -15.97 1.77 -3.99
CA VAL A 21 -17.10 0.93 -4.35
C VAL A 21 -18.03 0.84 -3.14
N HIS A 22 -19.20 1.48 -3.23
CA HIS A 22 -20.26 1.27 -2.26
C HIS A 22 -21.09 0.04 -2.66
N THR A 23 -20.57 -1.16 -2.39
CA THR A 23 -21.34 -2.41 -2.55
C THR A 23 -21.99 -2.77 -1.22
N ARG A 24 -23.31 -2.57 -1.14
CA ARG A 24 -24.15 -3.21 -0.11
C ARG A 24 -24.18 -4.73 -0.36
N HIS A 25 -23.78 -5.49 0.66
CA HIS A 25 -24.13 -6.88 1.02
C HIS A 25 -24.48 -7.90 -0.07
N THR A 26 -23.80 -9.07 -0.02
CA THR A 26 -24.47 -10.37 0.24
C THR A 26 -23.52 -11.32 0.99
N ASP A 27 -24.07 -12.01 1.99
CA ASP A 27 -23.42 -13.03 2.80
C ASP A 27 -22.87 -14.18 1.94
N GLY A 28 -21.54 -14.22 1.79
CA GLY A 28 -20.81 -15.43 1.45
C GLY A 28 -20.22 -16.00 2.71
N VAL A 29 -20.82 -17.08 3.24
CA VAL A 29 -20.27 -17.87 4.35
C VAL A 29 -18.88 -18.35 3.95
N ARG A 30 -17.84 -17.61 4.37
CA ARG A 30 -16.45 -18.08 4.31
C ARG A 30 -16.27 -18.99 5.52
N SER A 31 -16.05 -20.27 5.27
CA SER A 31 -15.78 -21.30 6.27
C SER A 31 -14.74 -20.81 7.28
N GLU A 32 -14.98 -21.10 8.57
CA GLU A 32 -14.09 -20.81 9.69
C GLU A 32 -12.62 -21.12 9.35
N PRO A 33 -11.65 -20.30 9.80
CA PRO A 33 -10.25 -20.63 9.60
C PRO A 33 -9.95 -21.94 10.33
N ALA A 34 -9.72 -22.99 9.56
CA ALA A 34 -9.21 -24.26 10.06
C ALA A 34 -7.98 -23.96 10.92
N ASN A 35 -8.02 -24.44 12.16
CA ASN A 35 -6.99 -24.44 13.19
C ASN A 35 -5.57 -24.47 12.59
N ARG A 36 -4.96 -23.30 12.33
CA ARG A 36 -3.61 -23.19 11.76
C ARG A 36 -2.62 -23.49 12.89
N SER A 37 -2.07 -24.71 12.90
CA SER A 37 -1.03 -25.10 13.85
C SER A 37 0.29 -24.43 13.45
N TRP A 38 0.64 -23.35 14.15
CA TRP A 38 1.96 -22.74 14.04
C TRP A 38 2.98 -23.68 14.69
N SER A 39 3.71 -24.45 13.89
CA SER A 39 4.87 -25.19 14.40
C SER A 39 6.04 -24.22 14.50
N MET A 40 6.40 -23.85 15.74
CA MET A 40 7.68 -23.19 16.01
C MET A 40 8.81 -24.11 15.55
N SER A 41 9.53 -23.72 14.50
CA SER A 41 10.88 -24.24 14.29
C SER A 41 11.82 -23.56 15.30
N GLU A 42 12.85 -24.28 15.74
CA GLU A 42 13.84 -23.81 16.74
C GLU A 42 14.65 -22.57 16.29
N GLU A 43 14.39 -22.03 15.09
CA GLU A 43 15.01 -20.83 14.52
C GLU A 43 14.06 -19.63 14.35
N GLY A 44 12.85 -19.65 14.94
CA GLY A 44 12.02 -18.43 15.04
C GLY A 44 11.59 -17.82 13.70
N ASN A 45 11.36 -18.64 12.68
CA ASN A 45 10.85 -18.17 11.40
C ASN A 45 9.33 -18.00 11.48
N TRP A 46 8.86 -16.75 11.59
CA TRP A 46 7.44 -16.38 11.67
C TRP A 46 6.74 -16.38 10.31
N SER A 47 7.39 -16.91 9.26
CA SER A 47 6.88 -16.88 7.90
C SER A 47 6.91 -18.26 7.22
N SER A 48 5.99 -18.43 6.27
CA SER A 48 5.79 -19.62 5.45
C SER A 48 5.87 -19.23 3.97
N LEU A 49 6.56 -20.01 3.15
CA LEU A 49 6.63 -19.83 1.70
C LEU A 49 6.04 -21.07 1.03
N GLN A 50 4.92 -20.92 0.33
CA GLN A 50 4.23 -22.01 -0.36
C GLN A 50 4.23 -21.75 -1.88
N PRO A 51 4.34 -22.81 -2.71
CA PRO A 51 4.11 -22.68 -4.14
C PRO A 51 2.70 -22.12 -4.41
N TRP A 52 2.63 -21.17 -5.32
CA TRP A 52 1.38 -20.56 -5.76
C TRP A 52 1.43 -20.34 -7.26
N THR A 53 0.27 -20.25 -7.92
CA THR A 53 0.22 -19.91 -9.34
C THR A 53 -0.86 -18.88 -9.63
N PHE A 54 -0.60 -18.01 -10.61
CA PHE A 54 -1.59 -17.08 -11.13
C PHE A 54 -1.72 -17.24 -12.63
N MET A 55 -2.87 -17.74 -13.08
CA MET A 55 -3.17 -17.96 -14.51
C MET A 55 -2.08 -18.77 -15.24
N GLY A 56 -1.50 -19.78 -14.57
CA GLY A 56 -0.45 -20.64 -15.12
C GLY A 56 0.97 -20.06 -15.02
N VAL A 57 1.15 -18.90 -14.39
CA VAL A 57 2.47 -18.37 -14.02
C VAL A 57 2.81 -18.85 -12.62
N GLU A 58 3.99 -19.43 -12.45
CA GLU A 58 4.53 -19.86 -11.16
C GLU A 58 4.78 -18.65 -10.25
N GLY A 59 4.63 -18.86 -8.95
CA GLY A 59 4.79 -17.85 -7.93
C GLY A 59 4.87 -18.45 -6.53
N THR A 60 4.84 -17.57 -5.54
CA THR A 60 4.97 -17.89 -4.13
C THR A 60 3.88 -17.20 -3.34
N LEU A 61 3.19 -17.94 -2.48
CA LEU A 61 2.42 -17.39 -1.38
C LEU A 61 3.35 -17.26 -0.19
N VAL A 62 3.55 -16.02 0.25
CA VAL A 62 4.28 -15.66 1.45
C VAL A 62 3.26 -15.42 2.56
N GLU A 63 3.32 -16.20 3.63
CA GLU A 63 2.44 -16.05 4.79
C GLU A 63 3.25 -15.56 6.00
N THR A 64 2.66 -14.66 6.76
CA THR A 64 3.13 -14.21 8.07
C THR A 64 1.95 -14.21 9.06
N PRO A 65 2.13 -13.84 10.34
CA PRO A 65 1.00 -13.74 11.26
C PRO A 65 -0.08 -12.75 10.79
N ASN A 66 0.32 -11.69 10.07
CA ASN A 66 -0.59 -10.61 9.67
C ASN A 66 -0.79 -10.46 8.15
N TRP A 67 -0.13 -11.25 7.32
CA TRP A 67 -0.16 -11.08 5.86
C TRP A 67 -0.26 -12.40 5.09
N GLU A 68 -0.96 -12.33 3.95
CA GLU A 68 -0.97 -13.33 2.89
C GLU A 68 -0.58 -12.62 1.58
N ILE A 69 0.68 -12.75 1.16
CA ILE A 69 1.24 -12.05 0.00
C ILE A 69 1.41 -13.04 -1.15
N TYR A 70 0.58 -12.90 -2.17
CA TYR A 70 0.61 -13.66 -3.39
C TYR A 70 1.50 -12.97 -4.41
N THR A 71 2.67 -13.54 -4.71
CA THR A 71 3.63 -12.93 -5.62
C THR A 71 4.07 -13.86 -6.73
N THR A 72 4.26 -13.32 -7.92
CA THR A 72 4.88 -14.00 -9.07
C THR A 72 6.27 -13.45 -9.36
N ILE A 73 6.84 -12.68 -8.43
CA ILE A 73 8.22 -12.21 -8.53
C ILE A 73 9.13 -13.42 -8.29
N ASP A 74 10.06 -13.64 -9.20
CA ASP A 74 10.98 -14.79 -9.20
C ASP A 74 12.30 -14.51 -8.48
N ASN A 75 12.58 -13.24 -8.14
CA ASN A 75 13.75 -12.85 -7.37
C ASN A 75 13.63 -13.36 -5.93
N GLU A 76 14.25 -14.51 -5.66
CA GLU A 76 14.25 -15.15 -4.33
C GLU A 76 14.70 -14.21 -3.20
N ARG A 77 15.69 -13.34 -3.44
CA ARG A 77 16.15 -12.39 -2.42
C ARG A 77 15.06 -11.39 -2.06
N PHE A 78 14.30 -10.93 -3.05
CA PHE A 78 13.19 -10.01 -2.83
C PHE A 78 12.04 -10.70 -2.11
N VAL A 79 11.64 -11.89 -2.59
CA VAL A 79 10.57 -12.70 -1.98
C VAL A 79 10.88 -13.03 -0.52
N ASN A 80 12.11 -13.45 -0.20
CA ASN A 80 12.55 -13.71 1.18
C ASN A 80 12.59 -12.46 2.06
N PHE A 81 12.62 -11.26 1.47
CA PHE A 81 12.61 -9.99 2.20
C PHE A 81 11.19 -9.46 2.49
N LEU A 82 10.18 -9.93 1.75
CA LEU A 82 8.79 -9.48 1.91
C LEU A 82 8.22 -9.70 3.32
N PRO A 83 8.42 -10.85 4.00
CA PRO A 83 7.87 -11.06 5.34
C PRO A 83 8.28 -9.95 6.33
N ASP A 84 9.60 -9.70 6.42
CA ASP A 84 10.16 -8.70 7.33
C ASP A 84 9.67 -7.30 6.99
N PHE A 85 9.56 -6.99 5.69
CA PHE A 85 9.10 -5.67 5.24
C PHE A 85 7.65 -5.39 5.60
N TYR A 86 6.75 -6.31 5.28
CA TYR A 86 5.31 -6.14 5.52
C TYR A 86 4.97 -6.12 7.01
N GLU A 87 5.62 -6.96 7.82
CA GLU A 87 5.47 -6.91 9.28
C GLU A 87 6.02 -5.61 9.87
N ALA A 88 7.19 -5.14 9.41
CA ALA A 88 7.72 -3.85 9.86
C ALA A 88 6.84 -2.66 9.42
N ALA A 89 6.20 -2.75 8.25
CA ALA A 89 5.26 -1.74 7.76
C ALA A 89 4.02 -1.70 8.65
N LEU A 90 3.43 -2.86 8.96
CA LEU A 90 2.28 -2.96 9.85
C LEU A 90 2.58 -2.43 11.25
N GLU A 91 3.73 -2.80 11.83
CA GLU A 91 4.17 -2.25 13.11
C GLU A 91 4.26 -0.72 13.05
N HIS A 92 4.76 -0.17 11.94
CA HIS A 92 4.81 1.27 11.76
C HIS A 92 3.41 1.90 11.67
N TYR A 93 2.49 1.33 10.88
CA TYR A 93 1.11 1.82 10.79
C TYR A 93 0.48 1.93 12.18
N ARG A 94 0.73 0.93 13.02
CA ARG A 94 0.14 0.79 14.34
C ARG A 94 0.75 1.66 15.42
N THR A 95 1.89 2.29 15.15
CA THR A 95 2.66 3.05 16.15
C THR A 95 2.94 4.50 15.73
N ALA A 96 2.78 4.85 14.45
CA ALA A 96 3.11 6.18 13.92
C ALA A 96 2.29 7.32 14.54
N PHE A 97 1.05 7.05 14.97
CA PHE A 97 0.12 8.04 15.53
C PHE A 97 -0.36 7.69 16.94
N GLY A 98 0.40 6.88 17.66
CA GLY A 98 -0.03 6.21 18.88
C GLY A 98 -0.38 4.75 18.61
N GLU A 99 -0.89 4.05 19.63
CA GLU A 99 -1.23 2.63 19.52
C GLU A 99 -2.56 2.42 18.79
N LEU A 100 -2.50 1.86 17.59
CA LEU A 100 -3.68 1.46 16.81
C LEU A 100 -3.92 -0.06 16.87
N PRO A 101 -5.18 -0.51 16.72
CA PRO A 101 -5.55 -1.91 16.83
C PRO A 101 -4.83 -2.81 15.81
N ALA A 102 -4.66 -4.08 16.16
CA ALA A 102 -4.24 -5.10 15.21
C ALA A 102 -5.33 -5.31 14.14
N PRO A 103 -4.96 -5.66 12.89
CA PRO A 103 -5.96 -6.10 11.92
C PRO A 103 -6.66 -7.36 12.46
N PRO A 104 -7.98 -7.50 12.29
CA PRO A 104 -8.74 -8.64 12.82
C PRO A 104 -8.44 -9.97 12.11
N ARG A 105 -7.74 -9.93 10.98
CA ARG A 105 -7.36 -11.08 10.14
C ARG A 105 -6.10 -10.74 9.35
N PRO A 106 -5.37 -11.74 8.83
CA PRO A 106 -4.32 -11.51 7.86
C PRO A 106 -4.82 -10.68 6.66
N MET A 107 -3.97 -9.77 6.20
CA MET A 107 -4.22 -8.87 5.08
C MET A 107 -3.72 -9.52 3.78
N GLU A 108 -4.60 -9.55 2.77
CA GLU A 108 -4.38 -10.23 1.49
C GLU A 108 -3.80 -9.27 0.44
N THR A 109 -2.60 -9.55 -0.05
CA THR A 109 -1.87 -8.69 -1.00
C THR A 109 -1.45 -9.48 -2.23
N TYR A 110 -1.71 -8.94 -3.42
CA TYR A 110 -1.17 -9.46 -4.67
C TYR A 110 -0.04 -8.54 -5.15
N LEU A 111 1.18 -9.06 -5.23
CA LEU A 111 2.35 -8.34 -5.71
C LEU A 111 2.93 -9.06 -6.93
N PHE A 112 2.45 -8.71 -8.11
CA PHE A 112 2.84 -9.39 -9.34
C PHE A 112 4.20 -8.95 -9.87
N GLY A 113 4.93 -9.85 -10.52
CA GLY A 113 6.18 -9.50 -11.22
C GLY A 113 5.97 -8.68 -12.49
N ASP A 114 4.75 -8.59 -13.03
CA ASP A 114 4.50 -7.79 -14.23
C ASP A 114 3.10 -7.14 -14.29
N ARG A 115 3.02 -6.08 -15.10
CA ARG A 115 1.80 -5.27 -15.28
C ARG A 115 0.64 -6.04 -15.91
N ARG A 116 0.88 -7.03 -16.76
CA ARG A 116 -0.21 -7.80 -17.43
C ARG A 116 -0.96 -8.64 -16.41
N GLN A 117 -0.24 -9.26 -15.48
CA GLN A 117 -0.84 -10.03 -14.40
C GLN A 117 -1.68 -9.13 -13.47
N TRP A 118 -1.14 -7.97 -13.11
CA TRP A 118 -1.89 -6.94 -12.38
C TRP A 118 -3.17 -6.51 -13.11
N LYS A 119 -3.10 -6.25 -14.43
CA LYS A 119 -4.30 -5.94 -15.23
C LYS A 119 -5.34 -7.07 -15.18
N ASN A 120 -4.90 -8.31 -15.28
CA ASN A 120 -5.81 -9.45 -15.22
C ASN A 120 -6.49 -9.55 -13.85
N LYS A 121 -5.75 -9.42 -12.75
CA LYS A 121 -6.33 -9.40 -11.40
C LYS A 121 -7.28 -8.22 -11.20
N THR A 122 -6.92 -7.04 -11.74
CA THR A 122 -7.77 -5.84 -11.72
C THR A 122 -9.11 -6.11 -12.40
N ARG A 123 -9.10 -6.72 -13.60
CA ARG A 123 -10.34 -7.10 -14.32
C ARG A 123 -11.18 -8.12 -13.56
N MET A 124 -10.55 -9.02 -12.82
CA MET A 124 -11.26 -10.01 -12.00
C MET A 124 -11.94 -9.38 -10.78
N MET A 125 -11.30 -8.39 -10.15
CA MET A 125 -11.82 -7.75 -8.93
C MET A 125 -12.80 -6.62 -9.25
N LEU A 126 -12.48 -5.80 -10.26
CA LEU A 126 -13.19 -4.57 -10.58
C LEU A 126 -13.54 -4.54 -12.07
N PRO A 127 -14.38 -5.47 -12.57
CA PRO A 127 -14.65 -5.62 -14.00
C PRO A 127 -15.21 -4.33 -14.63
N GLU A 128 -16.03 -3.59 -13.89
CA GLU A 128 -16.65 -2.34 -14.35
C GLU A 128 -15.69 -1.15 -14.40
N LEU A 129 -14.58 -1.21 -13.64
CA LEU A 129 -13.62 -0.10 -13.51
C LEU A 129 -12.27 -0.41 -14.15
N ALA A 130 -12.08 -1.64 -14.62
CA ALA A 130 -10.82 -2.09 -15.18
C ALA A 130 -10.30 -1.19 -16.30
N SER A 131 -11.16 -0.67 -17.18
CA SER A 131 -10.75 0.24 -18.25
C SER A 131 -10.15 1.55 -17.72
N SER A 132 -10.70 2.10 -16.64
CA SER A 132 -10.20 3.32 -16.00
C SER A 132 -8.86 3.06 -15.32
N PHE A 133 -8.71 1.88 -14.69
CA PHE A 133 -7.47 1.48 -14.04
C PHE A 133 -6.35 1.16 -15.02
N GLU A 134 -6.67 0.59 -16.18
CA GLU A 134 -5.68 0.25 -17.19
C GLU A 134 -4.97 1.48 -17.80
N GLY A 135 -5.62 2.65 -17.71
CA GLY A 135 -5.05 3.95 -18.06
C GLY A 135 -4.17 4.57 -16.97
N LEU A 136 -4.28 4.12 -15.72
CA LEU A 136 -3.37 4.52 -14.65
C LEU A 136 -1.98 3.95 -14.97
N GLY A 137 -0.97 4.80 -14.87
CA GLY A 137 0.41 4.50 -15.27
C GLY A 137 1.09 3.44 -14.40
N ARG A 138 2.11 3.87 -13.64
CA ARG A 138 2.79 3.07 -12.62
C ARG A 138 1.93 3.07 -11.37
N GLY A 139 1.65 1.94 -10.74
CA GLY A 139 0.90 1.97 -9.47
C GLY A 139 0.35 0.64 -9.00
N GLY A 140 -0.38 0.73 -7.90
CA GLY A 140 -1.18 -0.33 -7.30
C GLY A 140 -2.52 0.26 -6.89
N PHE A 141 -3.37 -0.57 -6.30
CA PHE A 141 -4.58 -0.10 -5.67
C PHE A 141 -4.98 -1.00 -4.51
N THR A 142 -5.82 -0.46 -3.64
CA THR A 142 -6.45 -1.21 -2.58
C THR A 142 -7.96 -1.05 -2.63
N ALA A 143 -8.66 -2.19 -2.68
CA ALA A 143 -10.11 -2.25 -2.65
C ALA A 143 -10.57 -3.40 -1.75
N ASP A 144 -11.61 -3.17 -0.96
CA ASP A 144 -12.19 -4.15 -0.02
C ASP A 144 -11.16 -4.84 0.89
N GLY A 145 -10.13 -4.10 1.31
CA GLY A 145 -9.06 -4.62 2.16
C GLY A 145 -8.12 -5.61 1.44
N VAL A 146 -8.07 -5.57 0.11
CA VAL A 146 -7.13 -6.33 -0.73
C VAL A 146 -6.29 -5.35 -1.54
N ALA A 147 -4.97 -5.45 -1.41
CA ALA A 147 -4.03 -4.66 -2.18
C ALA A 147 -3.58 -5.42 -3.44
N VAL A 148 -3.52 -4.75 -4.58
CA VAL A 148 -3.10 -5.31 -5.87
C VAL A 148 -2.06 -4.40 -6.51
N LEU A 149 -0.84 -4.91 -6.58
CA LEU A 149 0.34 -4.22 -7.06
C LEU A 149 1.05 -5.03 -8.14
N TYR A 150 1.97 -4.39 -8.84
CA TYR A 150 3.00 -5.09 -9.59
C TYR A 150 4.35 -4.45 -9.34
N ASP A 151 5.41 -5.18 -9.64
CA ASP A 151 6.76 -4.68 -9.60
C ASP A 151 6.94 -3.55 -10.62
N ILE A 152 7.07 -2.33 -10.11
CA ILE A 152 7.29 -1.13 -10.92
C ILE A 152 8.78 -0.83 -11.07
N ASP A 153 9.62 -1.53 -10.32
CA ASP A 153 11.05 -1.49 -10.46
C ASP A 153 11.46 -2.49 -11.54
N ASN A 154 12.28 -2.03 -12.49
CA ASN A 154 12.95 -2.90 -13.45
C ASN A 154 14.43 -3.09 -13.03
N SER A 155 14.75 -2.90 -11.74
CA SER A 155 16.11 -2.64 -11.27
C SER A 155 16.36 -3.07 -9.82
N MET A 156 17.61 -3.49 -9.59
CA MET A 156 18.25 -4.14 -8.43
C MET A 156 17.92 -3.74 -6.97
N TRP A 157 17.05 -2.78 -6.70
CA TRP A 157 16.81 -2.26 -5.34
C TRP A 157 15.35 -2.21 -4.90
N ASP A 158 14.40 -2.50 -5.81
CA ASP A 158 12.96 -2.69 -5.57
C ASP A 158 12.32 -1.65 -4.62
N ARG A 159 12.88 -0.43 -4.62
CA ARG A 159 12.58 0.59 -3.61
C ARG A 159 11.23 1.24 -3.89
N ASP A 160 10.91 1.49 -5.14
CA ASP A 160 9.64 2.11 -5.53
C ASP A 160 8.51 1.11 -5.31
N THR A 161 8.74 -0.16 -5.66
CA THR A 161 7.81 -1.28 -5.41
C THR A 161 7.54 -1.45 -3.91
N LEU A 162 8.58 -1.41 -3.06
CA LEU A 162 8.40 -1.48 -1.61
C LEU A 162 7.71 -0.23 -1.03
N ALA A 163 8.08 0.97 -1.50
CA ALA A 163 7.42 2.20 -1.05
C ALA A 163 5.93 2.21 -1.42
N LEU A 164 5.59 1.76 -2.63
CA LEU A 164 4.22 1.57 -3.06
C LEU A 164 3.52 0.45 -2.27
N SER A 165 4.22 -0.64 -1.96
CA SER A 165 3.68 -1.70 -1.11
C SER A 165 3.31 -1.19 0.29
N SER A 166 4.15 -0.34 0.89
CA SER A 166 3.83 0.24 2.20
C SER A 166 2.77 1.34 2.13
N HIS A 167 2.63 2.01 0.98
CA HIS A 167 1.55 2.94 0.69
C HIS A 167 0.20 2.21 0.61
N GLU A 168 0.09 1.21 -0.25
CA GLU A 168 -1.14 0.40 -0.40
C GLU A 168 -1.44 -0.40 0.86
N GLY A 169 -0.42 -0.88 1.56
CA GLY A 169 -0.57 -1.55 2.86
C GLY A 169 -1.25 -0.67 3.92
N TRP A 170 -1.08 0.67 3.86
CA TRP A 170 -1.80 1.58 4.75
C TRP A 170 -3.30 1.59 4.42
N HIS A 171 -3.67 1.80 3.15
CA HIS A 171 -5.07 1.76 2.73
C HIS A 171 -5.71 0.43 3.13
N GLN A 172 -4.97 -0.65 2.96
CA GLN A 172 -5.44 -1.99 3.30
C GLN A 172 -5.68 -2.15 4.79
N TYR A 173 -4.73 -1.70 5.61
CA TYR A 173 -4.85 -1.69 7.06
C TYR A 173 -6.05 -0.85 7.51
N ALA A 174 -6.21 0.36 6.99
CA ALA A 174 -7.32 1.25 7.31
C ALA A 174 -8.67 0.62 6.92
N GLN A 175 -8.82 0.09 5.71
CA GLN A 175 -10.05 -0.56 5.23
C GLN A 175 -10.39 -1.84 6.02
N THR A 176 -9.38 -2.57 6.50
CA THR A 176 -9.58 -3.84 7.22
C THR A 176 -9.84 -3.62 8.72
N THR A 177 -9.34 -2.53 9.29
CA THR A 177 -9.26 -2.35 10.75
C THR A 177 -10.14 -1.23 11.28
N PHE A 178 -10.29 -0.12 10.55
CA PHE A 178 -11.06 1.02 11.04
C PHE A 178 -12.55 0.83 10.80
N GLN A 179 -13.36 1.23 11.79
CA GLN A 179 -14.83 1.13 11.70
C GLN A 179 -15.42 2.10 10.67
N GLN A 180 -14.74 3.22 10.45
CA GLN A 180 -15.14 4.27 9.53
C GLN A 180 -13.99 4.58 8.60
N GLN A 181 -14.32 4.77 7.32
CA GLN A 181 -13.35 5.22 6.33
C GLN A 181 -12.85 6.62 6.69
N LEU A 182 -11.55 6.82 6.47
CA LEU A 182 -10.95 8.14 6.58
C LEU A 182 -11.39 9.02 5.41
N PRO A 183 -11.46 10.36 5.60
CA PRO A 183 -11.60 11.27 4.48
C PRO A 183 -10.48 11.02 3.44
N PRO A 184 -10.78 11.04 2.12
CA PRO A 184 -9.81 10.68 1.09
C PRO A 184 -8.46 11.41 1.21
N TRP A 185 -8.48 12.72 1.44
CA TRP A 185 -7.24 13.52 1.58
C TRP A 185 -6.37 13.07 2.75
N LEU A 186 -6.99 12.59 3.84
CA LEU A 186 -6.31 12.15 5.04
C LEU A 186 -5.74 10.75 4.84
N ASP A 187 -6.51 9.86 4.22
CA ASP A 187 -6.08 8.49 3.93
C ASP A 187 -4.83 8.50 3.04
N GLU A 188 -4.89 9.21 1.91
CA GLU A 188 -3.77 9.40 0.99
C GLU A 188 -2.60 10.12 1.66
N GLY A 189 -2.90 11.19 2.41
CA GLY A 189 -1.93 11.95 3.18
C GLY A 189 -1.11 11.05 4.11
N ILE A 190 -1.77 10.13 4.82
CA ILE A 190 -1.12 9.17 5.70
C ILE A 190 -0.35 8.12 4.91
N ALA A 191 -0.92 7.54 3.85
CA ALA A 191 -0.26 6.55 2.99
C ALA A 191 1.11 7.04 2.50
N THR A 192 1.21 8.33 2.15
CA THR A 192 2.46 9.03 1.80
C THR A 192 3.54 8.95 2.86
N LEU A 193 3.14 9.12 4.12
CA LEU A 193 4.05 9.13 5.25
C LEU A 193 4.63 7.73 5.46
N MET A 194 3.86 6.70 5.07
CA MET A 194 4.22 5.30 5.20
C MET A 194 5.18 4.78 4.13
N GLU A 195 5.36 5.50 3.02
CA GLU A 195 6.34 5.16 1.97
C GLU A 195 7.81 5.30 2.43
N GLY A 196 8.06 6.05 3.50
CA GLY A 196 9.41 6.40 3.92
C GLY A 196 10.09 5.29 4.73
N PHE A 197 11.03 4.55 4.13
CA PHE A 197 11.83 3.55 4.85
C PHE A 197 13.33 3.57 4.55
N ARG A 198 14.11 2.96 5.45
CA ARG A 198 15.53 2.65 5.29
C ARG A 198 15.78 1.20 5.67
N VAL A 199 16.61 0.54 4.87
CA VAL A 199 17.18 -0.77 5.21
C VAL A 199 18.65 -0.58 5.55
N ARG A 200 19.07 -0.96 6.76
CA ARG A 200 20.47 -0.94 7.19
C ARG A 200 20.81 -2.20 7.95
N ARG A 201 21.79 -2.97 7.44
CA ARG A 201 22.25 -4.24 8.05
C ARG A 201 21.09 -5.20 8.35
N GLY A 202 20.19 -5.38 7.39
CA GLY A 202 18.98 -6.22 7.52
C GLY A 202 17.85 -5.60 8.33
N ARG A 203 18.08 -4.51 9.07
CA ARG A 203 17.02 -3.84 9.84
C ARG A 203 16.26 -2.84 8.98
N ILE A 204 14.93 -2.94 9.02
CA ILE A 204 14.00 -2.01 8.38
C ILE A 204 13.60 -0.94 9.41
N THR A 205 13.56 0.32 8.98
CA THR A 205 13.12 1.43 9.83
C THR A 205 12.33 2.41 8.99
N PHE A 206 11.05 2.55 9.34
CA PHE A 206 10.16 3.51 8.74
C PHE A 206 10.32 4.89 9.42
N SER A 207 10.25 5.94 8.60
CA SER A 207 10.32 7.33 9.02
C SER A 207 10.01 8.22 7.82
N MET A 208 9.20 9.25 8.05
CA MET A 208 8.88 10.29 7.05
C MET A 208 10.14 10.89 6.41
N ASP A 209 11.22 11.10 7.18
CA ASP A 209 12.51 11.65 6.70
C ASP A 209 13.25 10.72 5.72
N SER A 210 12.78 9.48 5.58
CA SER A 210 13.32 8.51 4.65
C SER A 210 12.65 8.56 3.29
N ASN A 211 11.53 9.28 3.17
CA ASN A 211 10.85 9.50 1.90
C ASN A 211 11.48 10.68 1.13
N ARG A 212 12.61 10.39 0.47
CA ARG A 212 13.38 11.40 -0.28
C ARG A 212 12.61 11.93 -1.49
N GLU A 213 11.83 11.08 -2.16
CA GLU A 213 11.06 11.47 -3.34
C GLU A 213 10.00 12.50 -2.95
N ARG A 214 9.16 12.20 -1.95
CA ARG A 214 8.12 13.14 -1.49
C ARG A 214 8.73 14.43 -0.96
N SER A 215 9.82 14.33 -0.19
CA SER A 215 10.57 15.51 0.26
C SER A 215 11.10 16.37 -0.90
N TYR A 216 11.53 15.75 -2.00
CA TYR A 216 12.00 16.44 -3.19
C TYR A 216 10.85 17.09 -3.96
N ARG A 217 9.75 16.38 -4.18
CA ARG A 217 8.55 16.92 -4.85
C ARG A 217 7.98 18.12 -4.10
N LEU A 218 7.88 18.05 -2.76
CA LEU A 218 7.47 19.18 -1.93
C LEU A 218 8.38 20.41 -2.12
N ARG A 219 9.70 20.20 -2.21
CA ARG A 219 10.64 21.30 -2.48
C ARG A 219 10.42 21.92 -3.87
N ILE A 220 10.08 21.12 -4.88
CA ILE A 220 9.76 21.63 -6.22
C ILE A 220 8.48 22.46 -6.16
N ALA A 221 7.38 21.91 -5.63
CA ALA A 221 6.09 22.60 -5.56
C ALA A 221 6.18 23.95 -4.85
N ARG A 222 6.94 24.00 -3.74
CA ARG A 222 7.21 25.24 -3.02
C ARG A 222 7.97 26.25 -3.88
N ARG A 223 8.96 25.80 -4.67
CA ARG A 223 9.75 26.68 -5.55
C ARG A 223 8.95 27.17 -6.75
N SER A 224 8.02 26.37 -7.27
CA SER A 224 7.17 26.71 -8.41
C SER A 224 5.88 27.44 -8.03
N ASN A 225 5.66 27.73 -6.75
CA ASN A 225 4.42 28.33 -6.23
C ASN A 225 3.16 27.53 -6.62
N ALA A 226 3.29 26.20 -6.67
CA ALA A 226 2.23 25.26 -7.05
C ALA A 226 1.51 24.64 -5.84
N MET A 227 1.65 25.27 -4.66
CA MET A 227 1.11 24.76 -3.39
C MET A 227 -0.43 24.91 -3.32
N ILE A 228 -1.13 23.88 -2.86
CA ILE A 228 -2.59 23.87 -2.69
C ILE A 228 -2.95 24.51 -1.33
N PRO A 229 -3.90 25.47 -1.29
CA PRO A 229 -4.42 26.00 -0.05
C PRO A 229 -5.12 24.93 0.80
N LEU A 230 -4.91 24.94 2.11
CA LEU A 230 -5.50 23.94 3.02
C LEU A 230 -7.02 23.80 2.87
N ARG A 231 -7.74 24.92 2.69
CA ARG A 231 -9.19 24.87 2.48
C ARG A 231 -9.55 24.09 1.21
N GLU A 232 -8.81 24.33 0.13
CA GLU A 232 -9.01 23.62 -1.14
C GLU A 232 -8.71 22.12 -0.98
N LEU A 233 -7.66 21.77 -0.23
CA LEU A 233 -7.34 20.38 0.09
C LEU A 233 -8.43 19.67 0.91
N LEU A 234 -8.99 20.35 1.92
CA LEU A 234 -10.00 19.77 2.81
C LEU A 234 -11.36 19.61 2.11
N ASP A 235 -11.70 20.52 1.20
CA ASP A 235 -12.98 20.55 0.49
C ASP A 235 -12.94 19.80 -0.84
N GLY A 236 -11.76 19.45 -1.35
CA GLY A 236 -11.55 18.85 -2.66
C GLY A 236 -11.39 17.33 -2.65
N ASP A 237 -11.65 16.73 -3.80
CA ASP A 237 -11.27 15.35 -4.08
C ASP A 237 -9.76 15.32 -4.44
N PRO A 238 -8.93 14.53 -3.72
CA PRO A 238 -7.52 14.36 -4.02
C PRO A 238 -7.24 14.09 -5.50
N HIS A 239 -8.11 13.33 -6.18
CA HIS A 239 -7.97 12.96 -7.58
C HIS A 239 -8.06 14.15 -8.53
N VAL A 240 -8.88 15.16 -8.21
CA VAL A 240 -9.05 16.37 -9.03
C VAL A 240 -7.80 17.24 -9.04
N PHE A 241 -7.00 17.20 -7.96
CA PHE A 241 -5.72 17.91 -7.92
C PHE A 241 -4.64 17.24 -8.77
N LEU A 242 -4.74 15.92 -8.97
CA LEU A 242 -3.79 15.12 -9.76
C LEU A 242 -3.81 15.50 -11.24
N GLU A 243 -5.00 15.68 -11.82
CA GLU A 243 -5.16 16.05 -13.24
C GLU A 243 -4.64 17.45 -13.56
N GLN A 244 -4.56 18.34 -12.56
CA GLN A 244 -4.17 19.74 -12.72
C GLN A 244 -2.68 20.01 -12.41
N GLY A 245 -1.92 19.00 -11.97
CA GLY A 245 -0.50 19.14 -11.65
C GLY A 245 -0.21 20.09 -10.48
N LYS A 246 -1.16 20.29 -9.56
CA LYS A 246 -1.02 21.11 -8.35
C LYS A 246 -0.60 20.22 -7.16
N SER A 247 0.13 20.76 -6.18
CA SER A 247 0.68 19.99 -5.04
C SER A 247 0.31 20.56 -3.68
#